data_AF-A0A7Y2JC00-F1
#
_entry.id   AF-A0A7Y2JC00-F1
#
_cell.length_a   1.000
_cell.length_b   1.000
_cell.length_c   1.000
_cell.angle_alpha   90.00
_cell.angle_beta   90.00
_cell.angle_gamma   90.00
#
_symmetry.space_group_name_H-M   'P 1'
#
loop_
_entity.id
_entity.type
_entity.pdbx_description
1 polymer ?
#
loop_
_entity_poly.entity_id
_entity_poly.type
_entity_poly.pdbx_seq_one_letter_code
_entity_poly.pdbx_strand_id
1 'polypeptide(L)'
;MSVETLSIHQNAYQQLITKRNSELGVKWYSMDPKPRPCFTMDLLADFKKFGQTIFQSADADYEQQQGKKIQFAVLTSRIPGVFSYGGDLSYFIQMIRKNSRVDLSKYAK
;
A
#
# COMPACT_ATOMS: atom_id res chain seq x y z
N MET A 1 27.54 -12.14 -9.56
CA MET A 1 26.14 -11.66 -9.61
C MET A 1 25.30 -12.66 -8.84
N SER A 2 25.10 -12.42 -7.55
CA SER A 2 24.29 -13.27 -6.67
C SER A 2 22.81 -13.00 -6.95
N VAL A 3 22.11 -14.07 -7.35
CA VAL A 3 20.65 -14.10 -7.42
C VAL A 3 20.10 -13.87 -6.01
N GLU A 4 19.44 -12.73 -5.79
CA GLU A 4 18.66 -12.47 -4.58
C GLU A 4 17.57 -13.54 -4.49
N THR A 5 17.71 -14.44 -3.51
CA THR A 5 16.68 -15.40 -3.15
C THR A 5 15.44 -14.62 -2.72
N LEU A 6 14.42 -14.61 -3.58
CA LEU A 6 13.15 -13.95 -3.33
C LEU A 6 12.40 -14.69 -2.22
N SER A 7 12.60 -14.26 -0.98
CA SER A 7 11.72 -14.61 0.13
C SER A 7 10.35 -14.00 -0.16
N ILE A 8 9.45 -14.77 -0.79
CA ILE A 8 8.06 -14.37 -0.98
C ILE A 8 7.40 -14.42 0.39
N HIS A 9 7.47 -13.32 1.14
CA HIS A 9 6.61 -13.14 2.29
C HIS A 9 5.16 -13.10 1.82
N GLN A 10 4.30 -13.84 2.52
CA GLN A 10 2.85 -13.89 2.31
C GLN A 10 2.32 -12.45 2.16
N ASN A 11 1.72 -12.13 1.02
CA ASN A 11 1.38 -10.75 0.68
C ASN A 11 0.30 -10.26 1.66
N ALA A 12 0.69 -9.44 2.64
CA ALA A 12 -0.19 -8.97 3.70
C ALA A 12 -1.31 -8.05 3.19
N TYR A 13 -1.23 -7.66 1.92
CA TYR A 13 -2.10 -6.70 1.26
C TYR A 13 -2.57 -7.27 -0.07
N GLN A 14 -3.74 -6.82 -0.52
CA GLN A 14 -4.38 -7.32 -1.75
C GLN A 14 -3.94 -6.54 -3.00
N GLN A 15 -3.80 -5.23 -2.88
CA GLN A 15 -3.52 -4.24 -3.93
C GLN A 15 -2.29 -3.37 -3.59
N LEU A 16 -1.50 -3.74 -2.58
CA LEU A 16 -0.23 -3.12 -2.25
C LEU A 16 0.88 -4.17 -2.25
N ILE A 17 1.93 -3.96 -3.04
CA ILE A 17 3.08 -4.88 -3.09
C ILE A 17 4.24 -4.25 -2.34
N THR A 18 4.86 -5.00 -1.44
CA THR A 18 5.97 -4.49 -0.64
C THR A 18 7.30 -5.12 -1.04
N LYS A 19 8.37 -4.31 -1.04
CA LYS A 19 9.75 -4.78 -1.23
C LYS A 19 10.66 -4.07 -0.25
N ARG A 20 11.51 -4.81 0.46
CA ARG A 20 12.56 -4.24 1.32
C ARG A 20 13.86 -4.11 0.54
N ASN A 21 14.58 -3.02 0.77
CA ASN A 21 15.99 -2.86 0.46
C ASN A 21 16.74 -2.63 1.78
N SER A 22 17.37 -3.70 2.27
CA SER A 22 18.06 -3.72 3.57
C SER A 22 19.36 -2.93 3.60
N GLU A 23 20.02 -2.75 2.45
CA GLU A 23 21.28 -1.99 2.36
C GLU A 23 21.05 -0.49 2.50
N LEU A 24 19.92 0.01 1.97
CA LEU A 24 19.53 1.42 2.01
C LEU A 24 18.58 1.75 3.17
N GLY A 25 18.04 0.74 3.86
CA GLY A 25 16.99 0.95 4.87
C GLY A 25 15.71 1.51 4.26
N VAL A 26 15.33 1.05 3.07
CA VAL A 26 14.16 1.51 2.33
C VAL A 26 13.12 0.39 2.26
N LYS A 27 11.85 0.73 2.48
CA LYS A 27 10.72 -0.16 2.17
C LYS A 27 9.84 0.47 1.10
N TRP A 28 9.73 -0.23 -0.01
CA TRP A 28 8.92 0.15 -1.16
C TRP A 28 7.52 -0.39 -1.00
N TYR A 29 6.55 0.44 -1.33
CA TYR A 29 5.14 0.12 -1.38
C TYR A 29 4.67 0.47 -2.79
N SER A 30 4.26 -0.52 -3.57
CA SER A 30 3.88 -0.36 -4.97
C SER A 30 2.40 -0.65 -5.11
N MET A 31 1.60 0.36 -5.42
CA MET A 31 0.17 0.20 -5.63
C MET A 31 -0.08 -0.66 -6.89
N ASP A 32 -0.95 -1.66 -6.75
CA ASP A 32 -1.52 -2.48 -7.83
C ASP A 32 -3.06 -2.36 -7.81
N PRO A 33 -3.59 -1.13 -8.00
CA PRO A 33 -5.01 -0.84 -7.81
C PRO A 33 -5.89 -1.57 -8.83
N LYS A 34 -6.99 -2.14 -8.34
CA LYS A 34 -8.03 -2.81 -9.14
C LYS A 34 -9.42 -2.34 -8.67
N PRO A 35 -10.39 -2.21 -9.59
CA PRO A 35 -10.28 -2.42 -11.04
C PRO A 35 -9.77 -1.19 -11.82
N ARG A 36 -9.55 -0.06 -11.13
CA ARG A 36 -9.15 1.22 -11.73
C ARG A 36 -7.98 1.80 -10.95
N PRO A 37 -7.07 2.58 -11.58
CA PRO A 37 -5.90 3.13 -10.91
C PRO A 37 -6.22 4.37 -10.08
N CYS A 38 -7.10 4.20 -9.09
CA CYS A 38 -7.51 5.19 -8.10
C CYS A 38 -7.53 4.54 -6.71
N PHE A 39 -7.80 5.33 -5.66
CA PHE A 39 -7.95 4.84 -4.30
C PHE A 39 -9.31 4.14 -4.10
N THR A 40 -9.43 2.90 -4.56
CA THR A 40 -10.61 2.07 -4.29
C THR A 40 -10.72 1.73 -2.80
N MET A 41 -11.89 1.29 -2.34
CA MET A 41 -12.07 0.85 -0.95
C MET A 41 -11.09 -0.27 -0.55
N ASP A 42 -10.77 -1.18 -1.47
CA ASP A 42 -9.82 -2.26 -1.23
C ASP A 42 -8.39 -1.73 -1.05
N LEU A 43 -7.95 -0.82 -1.92
CA LEU A 43 -6.64 -0.19 -1.78
C LEU A 43 -6.55 0.65 -0.50
N LEU A 44 -7.61 1.38 -0.15
CA LEU A 44 -7.68 2.13 1.12
C LEU A 44 -7.59 1.20 2.35
N ALA A 45 -8.23 0.02 2.30
CA ALA A 45 -8.13 -0.96 3.36
C ALA A 45 -6.68 -1.46 3.55
N ASP A 46 -5.97 -1.68 2.45
CA ASP A 46 -4.54 -2.03 2.50
C ASP A 46 -3.69 -0.89 3.06
N PHE A 47 -3.93 0.36 2.66
CA PHE A 47 -3.22 1.51 3.22
C PHE A 47 -3.47 1.70 4.71
N LYS A 48 -4.69 1.42 5.19
CA LYS A 48 -5.03 1.44 6.61
C LYS A 48 -4.23 0.39 7.39
N LYS A 49 -4.19 -0.84 6.87
CA LYS A 49 -3.36 -1.91 7.44
C LYS A 49 -1.87 -1.54 7.41
N PHE A 50 -1.41 -0.92 6.32
CA PHE A 50 -0.04 -0.44 6.18
C PHE A 50 0.31 0.61 7.24
N GLY A 51 -0.51 1.64 7.41
CA GLY A 51 -0.28 2.69 8.41
C GLY A 51 -0.19 2.15 9.85
N GLN A 52 -0.94 1.09 10.15
CA GLN A 52 -0.90 0.41 11.45
C GLN A 52 0.35 -0.45 11.64
N THR A 53 0.92 -0.99 10.56
CA THR A 53 1.98 -2.02 10.62
C THR A 53 3.37 -1.49 10.27
N ILE A 54 3.49 -0.29 9.71
CA ILE A 54 4.76 0.22 9.19
C ILE A 54 5.85 0.30 10.27
N PHE A 55 5.55 0.89 11.44
CA PHE A 55 6.50 1.05 12.54
C PHE A 55 6.89 -0.29 13.16
N GLN A 56 5.90 -1.14 13.43
CA GLN A 56 6.12 -2.50 13.94
C GLN A 56 7.01 -3.31 13.01
N SER A 57 6.77 -3.20 11.70
CA SER A 57 7.59 -3.88 10.71
C SER A 57 9.02 -3.35 10.69
N ALA A 58 9.22 -2.03 10.83
CA ALA A 58 10.54 -1.41 10.84
C ALA A 58 11.42 -1.83 12.03
N ASP A 59 10.80 -2.05 13.19
CA ASP A 59 11.50 -2.49 14.39
C ASP A 59 11.81 -4.00 14.36
N ALA A 60 10.83 -4.85 14.03
CA ALA A 60 11.04 -6.30 13.89
C ALA A 60 12.12 -6.65 12.84
N ASP A 61 12.10 -5.91 11.73
CA ASP A 61 13.06 -6.02 10.63
C ASP A 61 14.50 -5.67 11.04
N TYR A 62 14.68 -4.85 12.08
CA TYR A 62 15.98 -4.49 12.64
C TYR A 62 16.43 -5.48 13.73
N GLU A 63 15.51 -5.89 14.61
CA GLU A 63 15.79 -6.87 15.66
C GLU A 63 16.26 -8.22 15.11
N GLN A 64 15.76 -8.61 13.94
CA GLN A 64 16.19 -9.81 13.23
C GLN A 64 17.53 -9.65 12.48
N GLN A 65 18.26 -8.54 12.69
CA GLN A 65 19.55 -8.23 12.05
C GLN A 65 19.52 -8.30 10.51
N GLN A 66 18.36 -8.08 9.89
CA GLN A 66 18.19 -8.20 8.43
C GLN A 66 18.70 -6.97 7.66
N GLY A 67 19.82 -6.38 8.09
CA GLY A 67 20.43 -5.18 7.52
C GLY A 67 20.00 -3.88 8.23
N LYS A 68 20.07 -2.74 7.51
CA LYS A 68 19.76 -1.44 8.12
C LYS A 68 18.30 -1.38 8.55
N LYS A 69 18.05 -0.67 9.66
CA LYS A 69 16.70 -0.28 10.08
C LYS A 69 16.02 0.46 8.93
N ILE A 70 14.73 0.22 8.74
CA ILE A 70 13.93 0.95 7.76
C ILE A 70 13.84 2.41 8.22
N GLN A 71 14.32 3.32 7.38
CA GLN A 71 14.34 4.76 7.59
C GLN A 71 13.42 5.48 6.58
N PHE A 72 13.17 4.85 5.43
CA PHE A 72 12.39 5.45 4.36
C PHE A 72 11.29 4.51 3.88
N ALA A 73 10.10 5.05 3.73
CA ALA A 73 9.00 4.41 3.02
C ALA A 73 8.83 5.11 1.68
N VAL A 74 8.90 4.36 0.57
CA VAL A 74 8.72 4.90 -0.77
C VAL A 74 7.45 4.35 -1.37
N LEU A 75 6.51 5.23 -1.70
CA LEU A 75 5.27 4.86 -2.36
C LEU A 75 5.40 5.02 -3.88
N THR A 76 4.99 4.01 -4.62
CA THR A 76 5.06 3.94 -6.08
C THR A 76 3.79 3.34 -6.66
N SER A 77 3.66 3.36 -7.99
CA SER A 77 2.57 2.73 -8.72
C SER A 77 3.11 1.73 -9.74
N ARG A 78 2.45 0.59 -9.89
CA ARG A 78 2.74 -0.40 -10.93
C ARG A 78 2.01 -0.12 -12.24
N ILE A 79 1.18 0.92 -12.28
CA ILE A 79 0.39 1.28 -13.45
C ILE A 79 1.27 2.16 -14.36
N PRO A 80 1.56 1.73 -15.61
CA PRO A 80 2.39 2.50 -16.52
C PRO A 80 1.83 3.91 -16.76
N GLY A 81 2.67 4.93 -16.55
CA GLY A 81 2.30 6.33 -16.78
C GLY A 81 1.34 6.95 -15.77
N VAL A 82 0.92 6.22 -14.73
CA VAL A 82 -0.09 6.68 -13.77
C VAL A 82 0.35 6.38 -12.35
N PHE A 83 0.56 7.43 -11.55
CA PHE A 83 0.71 7.25 -10.11
C PHE A 83 -0.64 6.91 -9.45
N SER A 84 -1.64 7.79 -9.60
CA SER A 84 -3.02 7.59 -9.14
C SER A 84 -3.94 8.61 -9.80
N TYR A 85 -5.18 8.23 -10.12
CA TYR A 85 -6.24 9.16 -10.55
C TYR A 85 -7.00 9.79 -9.37
N GLY A 86 -6.53 9.62 -8.13
CA GLY A 86 -7.16 10.21 -6.95
C GLY A 86 -8.31 9.34 -6.43
N GLY A 87 -9.44 9.96 -6.09
CA GLY A 87 -10.54 9.27 -5.43
C GLY A 87 -11.37 8.35 -6.33
N ASP A 88 -12.08 7.38 -5.75
CA ASP A 88 -12.99 6.52 -6.51
C ASP A 88 -14.30 7.24 -6.87
N LEU A 89 -14.28 7.97 -7.99
CA LEU A 89 -15.45 8.70 -8.48
C LEU A 89 -16.66 7.80 -8.74
N SER A 90 -16.46 6.54 -9.15
CA SER A 90 -17.57 5.60 -9.34
C SER A 90 -18.27 5.29 -8.01
N TYR A 91 -17.50 5.13 -6.94
CA TYR A 91 -18.04 4.97 -5.58
C TYR A 91 -18.77 6.23 -5.12
N PHE A 92 -18.17 7.41 -5.29
CA PHE A 92 -18.80 8.68 -4.89
C PHE A 92 -20.13 8.91 -5.59
N ILE A 93 -20.18 8.75 -6.91
CA ILE A 93 -21.42 8.91 -7.70
C ILE A 93 -22.49 7.93 -7.19
N GLN A 94 -22.13 6.68 -6.91
CA GLN A 94 -23.07 5.69 -6.39
C GLN A 94 -23.65 6.11 -5.04
N MET A 95 -22.82 6.58 -4.10
CA MET A 95 -23.28 7.00 -2.77
C MET A 95 -24.08 8.31 -2.79
N ILE A 96 -23.68 9.27 -3.62
CA ILE A 96 -24.43 10.53 -3.82
C ILE A 96 -25.82 10.25 -4.39
N ARG A 97 -25.93 9.39 -5.41
CA ARG A 97 -27.23 8.99 -5.98
C ARG A 97 -28.12 8.25 -5.00
N LYS A 98 -27.53 7.47 -4.09
CA LYS A 98 -28.24 6.82 -2.97
C LYS A 98 -28.57 7.79 -1.82
N ASN A 99 -28.11 9.05 -1.89
CA ASN A 99 -28.16 10.03 -0.80
C ASN A 99 -27.60 9.47 0.53
N SER A 100 -26.62 8.57 0.45
CA SER A 100 -26.04 7.91 1.64
C SER A 100 -24.80 8.65 2.11
N ARG A 101 -24.99 9.66 2.97
CA ARG A 101 -23.87 10.37 3.62
C ARG A 101 -23.04 9.42 4.50
N VAL A 102 -23.69 8.45 5.13
CA VAL A 102 -23.03 7.46 5.99
C VAL A 102 -22.06 6.62 5.18
N ASP A 103 -22.48 6.08 4.04
CA ASP A 103 -21.58 5.27 3.21
C ASP A 103 -20.48 6.14 2.59
N LEU A 104 -20.82 7.33 2.09
CA LEU A 104 -19.80 8.25 1.58
C LEU A 104 -18.72 8.55 2.63
N SER A 105 -19.09 8.68 3.91
CA SER A 105 -18.14 8.89 5.01
C SER A 105 -17.21 7.70 5.27
N LYS A 106 -17.59 6.47 4.91
CA LYS A 106 -16.73 5.29 5.11
C LYS A 106 -15.45 5.36 4.28
N TYR A 107 -15.47 6.10 3.18
CA TYR A 107 -14.31 6.27 2.31
C TYR A 107 -13.18 7.11 2.95
N ALA A 108 -13.50 7.99 3.90
CA ALA A 108 -12.54 8.93 4.48
C ALA A 108 -12.12 8.57 5.93
N LYS A 109 -12.27 7.31 6.34
CA LYS A 109 -12.07 6.84 7.74
C LYS A 109 -10.92 5.85 7.93
#